data_AF-I0WH65-F1
#
_entry.id   AF-I0WH65-F1
#
_cell.length_a   1.000
_cell.length_b   1.000
_cell.length_c   1.000
_cell.angle_alpha   90.00
_cell.angle_beta   90.00
_cell.angle_gamma   90.00
#
_symmetry.space_group_name_H-M   'P 1'
#
loop_
_entity.id
_entity.type
_entity.pdbx_description
1 polymer ?
#
loop_
_entity_poly.entity_id
_entity_poly.type
_entity_poly.pdbx_seq_one_letter_code
_entity_poly.pdbx_strand_id
1 'polypeptide(L)'
;MKSITHTEKRGFLFLAIVLLISLFFGYSDVTYFDTKIAQEDGAVEYSTAILLVCISILCFYRFFTTSKNKSWFWKLGTLGFALLFLFGAGEEISWGQRIFNIESSEFFLKNNAQNETNLHNLVVGDTKINKLIFSQLLMVVMVVYLIIIPLIYRKSEWVRNLVNKFAVPVVQWHHTIAFLATTVLVTLIPSSRKWEVYELAFGLIFLLIFLNPFNKEILPKN
;
A
#
# COMPACT_ATOMS: atom_id res chain seq x y z
N MET A 1 -6.87 -19.80 15.42
CA MET A 1 -6.75 -18.57 14.59
C MET A 1 -7.65 -17.51 15.22
N LYS A 2 -7.19 -16.25 15.39
CA LYS A 2 -8.12 -15.17 15.79
C LYS A 2 -9.18 -15.04 14.66
N SER A 3 -10.44 -14.85 15.03
CA SER A 3 -11.53 -14.73 14.07
C SER A 3 -11.38 -13.47 13.21
N ILE A 4 -11.60 -13.58 11.90
CA ILE A 4 -11.64 -12.45 10.97
C ILE A 4 -12.73 -11.47 11.43
N THR A 5 -12.36 -10.20 11.60
CA THR A 5 -13.26 -9.12 12.04
C THR A 5 -14.28 -8.74 10.97
N HIS A 6 -15.34 -8.04 11.36
CA HIS A 6 -16.33 -7.54 10.39
C HIS A 6 -15.72 -6.55 9.38
N THR A 7 -14.77 -5.72 9.81
CA THR A 7 -14.04 -4.78 8.94
C THR A 7 -13.20 -5.53 7.91
N GLU A 8 -12.45 -6.56 8.33
CA GLU A 8 -11.68 -7.39 7.41
C GLU A 8 -12.58 -8.14 6.41
N LYS A 9 -13.72 -8.69 6.85
CA LYS A 9 -14.67 -9.34 5.94
C LYS A 9 -15.17 -8.39 4.86
N ARG A 10 -15.53 -7.15 5.23
CA ARG A 10 -15.97 -6.13 4.27
C ARG A 10 -14.83 -5.72 3.33
N GLY A 11 -13.63 -5.53 3.85
CA GLY A 11 -12.44 -5.22 3.04
C GLY A 11 -12.13 -6.33 2.03
N PHE A 12 -12.11 -7.59 2.46
CA PHE A 12 -11.87 -8.72 1.54
C PHE A 12 -12.99 -8.91 0.53
N LEU A 13 -14.25 -8.64 0.89
CA LEU A 13 -15.36 -8.65 -0.07
C LEU A 13 -15.17 -7.57 -1.14
N PHE A 14 -14.85 -6.33 -0.73
CA PHE A 14 -14.54 -5.26 -1.66
C PHE A 14 -13.36 -5.62 -2.58
N LEU A 15 -12.28 -6.16 -2.01
CA LEU A 15 -11.12 -6.65 -2.77
C LEU A 15 -11.52 -7.69 -3.82
N ALA A 16 -12.33 -8.68 -3.43
CA ALA A 16 -12.79 -9.72 -4.34
C ALA A 16 -13.61 -9.13 -5.50
N ILE A 17 -14.49 -8.17 -5.22
CA ILE A 17 -15.29 -7.48 -6.26
C ILE A 17 -14.37 -6.73 -7.23
N VAL A 18 -13.41 -5.96 -6.73
CA VAL A 18 -12.45 -5.22 -7.57
C VAL A 18 -11.66 -6.18 -8.47
N LEU A 19 -11.15 -7.28 -7.91
CA LEU A 19 -10.38 -8.28 -8.67
C LEU A 19 -11.24 -8.99 -9.72
N LEU A 20 -12.48 -9.35 -9.40
CA LEU A 20 -13.39 -9.99 -10.35
C LEU A 20 -13.76 -9.05 -11.51
N ILE A 21 -14.06 -7.79 -11.22
CA ILE A 21 -14.33 -6.77 -12.25
C ILE A 21 -13.08 -6.58 -13.13
N SER A 22 -11.90 -6.46 -12.50
CA SER A 22 -10.63 -6.27 -13.21
C SER A 22 -10.28 -7.46 -14.11
N LEU A 23 -10.48 -8.69 -13.64
CA LEU A 23 -10.30 -9.91 -14.43
C LEU A 23 -11.28 -9.97 -15.59
N PHE A 24 -12.57 -9.71 -15.34
CA PHE A 24 -13.60 -9.76 -16.36
C PHE A 24 -13.26 -8.82 -17.51
N PHE A 25 -13.09 -7.52 -17.22
CA PHE A 25 -12.77 -6.53 -18.26
C PHE A 25 -11.37 -6.72 -18.83
N GLY A 26 -10.40 -7.18 -18.03
CA GLY A 26 -9.07 -7.52 -18.51
C GLY A 26 -9.07 -8.56 -19.62
N TYR A 27 -10.03 -9.49 -19.64
CA TYR A 27 -10.17 -10.48 -20.72
C TYR A 27 -11.22 -10.12 -21.76
N SER A 28 -12.33 -9.50 -21.38
CA SER A 28 -13.44 -9.21 -22.30
C SER A 28 -13.24 -7.94 -23.13
N ASP A 29 -12.60 -6.92 -22.55
CA ASP A 29 -12.39 -5.61 -23.16
C ASP A 29 -11.18 -4.90 -22.52
N VAL A 30 -9.98 -5.23 -23.02
CA VAL A 30 -8.70 -4.67 -22.54
C VAL A 30 -8.69 -3.15 -22.65
N THR A 31 -9.28 -2.59 -23.69
CA THR A 31 -9.34 -1.13 -23.90
C THR A 31 -10.18 -0.47 -22.80
N TYR A 32 -11.32 -1.05 -22.45
CA TYR A 32 -12.13 -0.56 -21.34
C TYR A 32 -11.38 -0.69 -20.00
N PHE A 33 -10.72 -1.83 -19.77
CA PHE A 33 -9.89 -2.01 -18.58
C PHE A 33 -8.84 -0.91 -18.46
N ASP A 34 -8.07 -0.66 -19.52
CA ASP A 34 -6.99 0.33 -19.52
C ASP A 34 -7.48 1.77 -19.38
N THR A 35 -8.60 2.11 -20.01
CA THR A 35 -9.06 3.50 -20.12
C THR A 35 -10.12 3.91 -19.11
N LYS A 36 -10.70 2.96 -18.36
CA LYS A 36 -11.76 3.23 -17.37
C LYS A 36 -11.51 2.64 -16.00
N ILE A 37 -10.84 1.49 -15.91
CA ILE A 37 -10.59 0.83 -14.63
C ILE A 37 -9.20 1.20 -14.12
N ALA A 38 -8.16 0.82 -14.87
CA ALA A 38 -6.76 1.05 -14.55
C ALA A 38 -6.25 2.36 -15.16
N GLN A 39 -7.13 3.33 -15.40
CA GLN A 39 -6.77 4.61 -16.00
C GLN A 39 -5.90 5.42 -15.02
N GLU A 40 -4.88 6.09 -15.55
CA GLU A 40 -4.17 7.18 -14.87
C GLU A 40 -5.18 8.29 -14.55
N ASP A 41 -5.02 8.91 -13.39
CA ASP A 41 -5.97 9.81 -12.75
C ASP A 41 -7.37 9.22 -12.59
N GLY A 42 -7.43 7.89 -12.49
CA GLY A 42 -8.65 7.14 -12.37
C GLY A 42 -9.08 6.88 -10.93
N ALA A 43 -10.26 6.28 -10.79
CA ALA A 43 -10.81 5.92 -9.49
C ALA A 43 -9.89 4.97 -8.68
N VAL A 44 -9.07 4.16 -9.36
CA VAL A 44 -8.14 3.20 -8.72
C VAL A 44 -7.00 3.93 -8.01
N GLU A 45 -6.25 4.81 -8.68
CA GLU A 45 -5.18 5.62 -8.04
C GLU A 45 -5.73 6.48 -6.89
N TYR A 46 -6.83 7.20 -7.10
CA TYR A 46 -7.43 7.98 -6.02
C TYR A 46 -7.83 7.11 -4.83
N SER A 47 -8.34 5.89 -5.07
CA SER A 47 -8.66 4.94 -4.01
C SER A 47 -7.40 4.45 -3.29
N THR A 48 -6.32 4.16 -4.03
CA THR A 48 -5.00 3.82 -3.46
C THR A 48 -4.52 4.94 -2.55
N ALA A 49 -4.49 6.18 -3.05
CA ALA A 49 -4.08 7.35 -2.28
C ALA A 49 -4.92 7.55 -1.01
N ILE A 50 -6.25 7.42 -1.11
CA ILE A 50 -7.15 7.51 0.06
C ILE A 50 -6.82 6.45 1.09
N LEU A 51 -6.60 5.19 0.69
CA LEU A 51 -6.23 4.12 1.61
C LEU A 51 -4.90 4.39 2.31
N LEU A 52 -3.89 4.87 1.57
CA LEU A 52 -2.59 5.26 2.13
C LEU A 52 -2.74 6.44 3.12
N VAL A 53 -3.55 7.45 2.80
CA VAL A 53 -3.90 8.54 3.73
C VAL A 53 -4.59 8.00 4.98
N CYS A 54 -5.55 7.07 4.85
CA CYS A 54 -6.20 6.46 6.01
C CYS A 54 -5.21 5.74 6.92
N ILE A 55 -4.23 5.03 6.36
CA ILE A 55 -3.15 4.39 7.13
C ILE A 55 -2.29 5.44 7.83
N SER A 56 -1.92 6.51 7.12
CA SER A 56 -1.13 7.61 7.68
C SER A 56 -1.86 8.29 8.85
N ILE A 57 -3.14 8.64 8.67
CA ILE A 57 -3.99 9.22 9.72
C ILE A 57 -4.08 8.29 10.92
N LEU A 58 -4.28 6.99 10.70
CA LEU A 58 -4.32 6.00 11.78
C LEU A 58 -2.99 5.98 12.57
N CYS A 59 -1.84 6.08 11.90
CA CYS A 59 -0.54 6.12 12.53
C CYS A 59 -0.31 7.43 13.30
N PHE A 60 -0.67 8.59 12.73
CA PHE A 60 -0.62 9.87 13.42
C PHE A 60 -1.54 9.91 14.64
N TYR A 61 -2.77 9.42 14.48
CA TYR A 61 -3.72 9.31 15.59
C TYR A 61 -3.10 8.52 16.74
N ARG A 62 -2.53 7.33 16.48
CA ARG A 62 -1.83 6.53 17.48
C ARG A 62 -0.64 7.30 18.08
N PHE A 63 0.17 7.96 17.25
CA PHE A 63 1.30 8.74 17.71
C PHE A 63 0.89 9.84 18.68
N PHE A 64 -0.15 10.62 18.40
CA PHE A 64 -0.56 11.74 19.26
C PHE A 64 -1.37 11.32 20.48
N THR A 65 -2.19 10.28 20.39
CA THR A 65 -3.12 9.92 21.47
C THR A 65 -2.54 8.89 22.45
N THR A 66 -1.58 8.07 22.03
CA THR A 66 -1.21 6.87 22.81
C THR A 66 0.29 6.68 23.04
N SER A 67 1.12 7.59 22.53
CA SER A 67 2.57 7.46 22.61
C SER A 67 3.17 7.90 23.96
N LYS A 68 2.37 8.49 24.87
CA LYS A 68 2.86 9.10 26.12
C LYS A 68 3.79 8.17 26.92
N ASN A 69 3.42 6.89 27.04
CA ASN A 69 4.16 5.87 27.78
C ASN A 69 4.94 4.89 26.89
N LYS A 70 5.11 5.21 25.59
CA LYS A 70 5.82 4.36 24.63
C LYS A 70 7.28 4.80 24.51
N SER A 71 8.15 3.84 24.19
CA SER A 71 9.58 4.09 24.00
C SER A 71 9.83 5.03 22.82
N TRP A 72 11.00 5.69 22.80
CA TRP A 72 11.42 6.52 21.67
C TRP A 72 11.40 5.75 20.34
N PHE A 73 11.83 4.49 20.33
CA PHE A 73 11.84 3.66 19.12
C PHE A 73 10.44 3.33 18.61
N TRP A 74 9.47 3.14 19.51
CA TRP A 74 8.08 2.92 19.13
C TRP A 74 7.50 4.17 18.46
N LYS A 75 7.82 5.35 19.00
CA LYS A 75 7.46 6.66 18.43
C LYS A 75 8.07 6.85 17.06
N LEU A 76 9.36 6.55 16.92
CA LEU A 76 10.08 6.63 15.65
C LEU A 76 9.47 5.71 14.59
N GLY A 77 9.17 4.46 14.93
CA GLY A 77 8.55 3.52 13.99
C GLY A 77 7.14 3.95 13.59
N THR A 78 6.30 4.36 14.55
CA THR A 78 4.93 4.81 14.28
C THR A 78 4.89 6.08 13.42
N LEU A 79 5.74 7.07 13.74
CA LEU A 79 5.88 8.28 12.95
C LEU A 79 6.48 8.00 11.57
N GLY A 80 7.45 7.10 11.50
CA GLY A 80 8.04 6.63 10.25
C GLY A 80 7.01 6.02 9.31
N PHE A 81 6.12 5.16 9.81
CA PHE A 81 5.00 4.65 9.01
C PHE A 81 4.03 5.77 8.61
N ALA A 82 3.67 6.68 9.53
CA ALA A 82 2.78 7.78 9.21
C ALA A 82 3.31 8.62 8.03
N LEU A 83 4.59 8.97 8.06
CA LEU A 83 5.26 9.73 7.00
C LEU A 83 5.45 8.91 5.72
N LEU A 84 5.79 7.62 5.82
CA LEU A 84 5.94 6.73 4.66
C LEU A 84 4.63 6.61 3.88
N PHE A 85 3.51 6.36 4.55
CA PHE A 85 2.21 6.23 3.90
C PHE A 85 1.69 7.58 3.40
N LEU A 86 2.01 8.68 4.07
CA LEU A 86 1.70 10.03 3.57
C LEU A 86 2.49 10.33 2.29
N PHE A 87 3.78 10.00 2.28
CA PHE A 87 4.65 10.14 1.11
C PHE A 87 4.12 9.31 -0.05
N GLY A 88 3.81 8.03 0.19
CA GLY A 88 3.19 7.16 -0.82
C GLY A 88 1.91 7.76 -1.38
N ALA A 89 0.99 8.20 -0.52
CA ALA A 89 -0.24 8.86 -0.97
C ALA A 89 0.02 10.11 -1.80
N GLY A 90 1.00 10.95 -1.39
CA GLY A 90 1.42 12.13 -2.13
C GLY A 90 1.95 11.77 -3.51
N GLU A 91 2.81 10.77 -3.61
CA GLU A 91 3.34 10.28 -4.88
C GLU A 91 2.23 9.84 -5.84
N GLU A 92 1.22 9.09 -5.37
CA GLU A 92 0.08 8.62 -6.17
C GLU A 92 -0.77 9.77 -6.77
N ILE A 93 -0.95 10.88 -6.04
CA ILE A 93 -1.76 12.03 -6.53
C ILE A 93 -0.91 13.22 -6.98
N SER A 94 0.37 12.99 -7.27
CA SER A 94 1.31 14.05 -7.68
C SER A 94 1.33 15.23 -6.71
N TRP A 95 1.34 14.94 -5.41
CA TRP A 95 1.32 15.91 -4.32
C TRP A 95 0.17 16.92 -4.39
N GLY A 96 -0.95 16.54 -5.02
CA GLY A 96 -2.12 17.39 -5.17
C GLY A 96 -1.99 18.43 -6.28
N GLN A 97 -0.99 18.30 -7.16
CA GLN A 97 -0.72 19.23 -8.26
C GLN A 97 -1.98 19.56 -9.07
N ARG A 98 -2.73 18.53 -9.48
CA ARG A 98 -3.99 18.67 -10.24
C ARG A 98 -5.11 19.32 -9.44
N ILE A 99 -5.18 19.03 -8.14
CA ILE A 99 -6.23 19.53 -7.25
C ILE A 99 -6.06 21.03 -7.02
N PHE A 100 -4.82 21.49 -6.85
CA PHE A 100 -4.49 22.88 -6.57
C PHE A 100 -4.04 23.66 -7.80
N ASN A 101 -4.10 23.05 -8.99
CA ASN A 101 -3.64 23.63 -10.26
C ASN A 101 -2.21 24.19 -10.17
N ILE A 102 -1.32 23.43 -9.53
CA ILE A 102 0.10 23.76 -9.40
C ILE A 102 0.82 23.35 -10.69
N GLU A 103 1.71 24.18 -11.18
CA GLU A 103 2.54 23.83 -12.34
C GLU A 103 3.77 23.03 -11.92
N SER A 104 4.17 22.07 -12.76
CA SER A 104 5.41 21.32 -12.57
C SER A 104 6.62 22.22 -12.82
N SER A 105 7.67 22.03 -12.03
CA SER A 105 8.94 22.71 -12.28
C SER A 105 9.60 22.22 -13.57
N GLU A 106 10.52 23.00 -14.14
CA GLU A 106 11.27 22.64 -15.35
C GLU A 106 11.94 21.25 -15.24
N PHE A 107 12.41 20.89 -14.04
CA PHE A 107 12.99 19.57 -13.80
C PHE A 107 11.97 18.45 -14.08
N PHE A 108 10.76 18.57 -13.56
CA PHE A 108 9.72 17.55 -13.73
C PHE A 108 9.16 17.54 -15.15
N LEU A 109 8.98 18.70 -15.78
CA LEU A 109 8.57 18.78 -17.19
C LEU A 109 9.56 18.05 -18.13
N LYS A 110 10.85 18.06 -17.79
CA LYS A 110 11.89 17.40 -18.59
C LYS A 110 12.06 15.91 -18.28
N ASN A 111 11.83 15.50 -17.03
CA ASN A 111 12.23 14.18 -16.53
C ASN A 111 11.07 13.32 -16.02
N ASN A 112 9.82 13.77 -16.08
CA ASN A 112 8.65 13.01 -15.66
C ASN A 112 7.80 12.61 -16.89
N ALA A 113 7.39 11.34 -16.97
CA ALA A 113 6.66 10.81 -18.12
C ALA A 113 5.26 11.43 -18.32
N GLN A 114 4.71 12.05 -17.28
CA GLN A 114 3.37 12.65 -17.28
C GLN A 114 3.41 14.15 -16.97
N ASN A 115 4.60 14.77 -16.98
CA ASN A 115 4.78 16.18 -16.62
C ASN A 115 4.33 16.51 -15.19
N GLU A 116 4.45 15.56 -14.26
CA GLU A 116 3.98 15.68 -12.87
C GLU A 116 5.11 15.92 -11.87
N THR A 117 4.76 16.53 -10.75
CA THR A 117 5.65 16.78 -9.61
C THR A 117 5.67 15.59 -8.66
N ASN A 118 6.00 14.40 -9.16
CA ASN A 118 6.23 13.20 -8.34
C ASN A 118 7.49 12.47 -8.78
N LEU A 119 8.03 11.65 -7.88
CA LEU A 119 9.13 10.74 -8.16
C LEU A 119 8.64 9.46 -8.84
N HIS A 120 7.39 9.07 -8.57
CA HIS A 120 6.75 7.88 -9.12
C HIS A 120 6.85 7.81 -10.65
N ASN A 121 6.59 8.93 -11.35
CA ASN A 121 6.56 9.00 -12.81
C ASN A 121 7.86 9.54 -13.43
N LEU A 122 8.94 9.66 -12.65
CA LEU A 122 10.25 10.04 -13.19
C LEU A 122 10.80 9.01 -14.16
N VAL A 123 11.55 9.51 -15.14
CA VAL A 123 12.28 8.74 -16.15
C VAL A 123 13.76 9.07 -16.00
N VAL A 124 14.57 8.05 -15.76
CA VAL A 124 16.04 8.17 -15.66
C VAL A 124 16.67 7.34 -16.78
N GLY A 125 17.22 8.02 -17.78
CA GLY A 125 17.62 7.38 -19.04
C GLY A 125 16.40 6.83 -19.77
N ASP A 126 16.42 5.53 -20.07
CA ASP A 126 15.28 4.84 -20.72
C ASP A 126 14.35 4.12 -19.72
N THR A 127 14.59 4.29 -18.41
CA THR A 127 13.87 3.53 -17.37
C THR A 127 12.90 4.44 -16.61
N LYS A 128 11.62 4.05 -16.59
CA LYS A 128 10.61 4.64 -15.70
C LYS A 128 10.81 4.15 -14.27
N ILE A 129 10.89 5.08 -13.32
CA ILE A 129 11.14 4.80 -11.91
C ILE A 129 10.02 3.98 -11.28
N ASN A 130 8.74 4.22 -11.62
CA ASN A 130 7.61 3.41 -11.16
C ASN A 130 7.84 1.91 -11.42
N LYS A 131 8.25 1.55 -12.64
CA LYS A 131 8.44 0.15 -13.05
C LYS A 131 9.58 -0.53 -12.28
N LEU A 132 10.64 0.19 -11.95
CA LEU A 132 11.81 -0.37 -11.27
C LEU A 132 11.63 -0.36 -9.74
N ILE A 133 11.40 0.80 -9.15
CA ILE A 133 11.39 0.99 -7.71
C ILE A 133 10.02 0.61 -7.12
N PHE A 134 8.93 1.06 -7.73
CA PHE A 134 7.60 0.82 -7.18
C PHE A 134 7.05 -0.57 -7.54
N SER A 135 7.42 -1.16 -8.68
CA SER A 135 6.96 -2.53 -9.00
C SER A 135 7.89 -3.63 -8.46
N GLN A 136 9.21 -3.57 -8.72
CA GLN A 136 10.11 -4.70 -8.40
C GLN A 136 10.61 -4.67 -6.95
N LEU A 137 11.14 -3.53 -6.49
CA LEU A 137 11.63 -3.41 -5.11
C LEU A 137 10.48 -3.56 -4.11
N LEU A 138 9.33 -2.94 -4.37
CA LEU A 138 8.15 -3.11 -3.53
C LEU A 138 7.75 -4.57 -3.43
N MET A 139 7.73 -5.33 -4.53
CA MET A 139 7.40 -6.76 -4.50
C MET A 139 8.35 -7.56 -3.60
N VAL A 140 9.66 -7.28 -3.63
CA VAL A 140 10.62 -7.91 -2.71
C VAL A 140 10.31 -7.55 -1.27
N VAL A 141 10.08 -6.27 -0.97
CA VAL A 141 9.69 -5.80 0.36
C VAL A 141 8.38 -6.46 0.82
N MET A 142 7.41 -6.65 -0.08
CA MET A 142 6.14 -7.30 0.21
C MET A 142 6.32 -8.77 0.58
N VAL A 143 7.10 -9.52 -0.20
CA VAL A 143 7.39 -10.92 0.11
C VAL A 143 8.09 -11.04 1.47
N VAL A 144 9.07 -10.17 1.74
CA VAL A 144 9.75 -10.14 3.03
C VAL A 144 8.76 -9.83 4.15
N TYR A 145 7.96 -8.78 4.03
CA TYR A 145 7.06 -8.33 5.08
C TYR A 145 5.83 -9.24 5.30
N LEU A 146 5.19 -9.71 4.22
CA LEU A 146 3.93 -10.46 4.27
C LEU A 146 4.12 -11.97 4.46
N ILE A 147 5.32 -12.49 4.19
CA ILE A 147 5.63 -13.93 4.30
C ILE A 147 6.77 -14.19 5.28
N ILE A 148 7.94 -13.59 5.06
CA ILE A 148 9.15 -13.93 5.82
C ILE A 148 9.08 -13.42 7.25
N ILE A 149 8.76 -12.14 7.47
CA ILE A 149 8.64 -11.53 8.79
C ILE A 149 7.64 -12.28 9.68
N PRO A 150 6.40 -12.58 9.27
CA PRO A 150 5.46 -13.32 10.14
C PRO A 150 5.94 -14.74 10.47
N LEU A 151 6.71 -15.41 9.60
CA LEU A 151 7.32 -16.70 9.89
C LEU A 151 8.39 -16.58 10.97
N ILE A 152 9.33 -15.64 10.80
CA ILE A 152 10.46 -15.48 11.71
C ILE A 152 10.02 -14.87 13.04
N TYR A 153 9.05 -13.94 13.03
CA TYR A 153 8.46 -13.33 14.23
C TYR A 153 7.93 -14.38 15.22
N ARG A 154 7.38 -15.49 14.72
CA ARG A 154 6.82 -16.57 15.55
C ARG A 154 7.89 -17.54 16.08
N LYS A 155 9.11 -17.50 15.54
CA LYS A 155 10.19 -18.44 15.86
C LYS A 155 11.36 -17.78 16.61
N SER A 156 11.60 -16.49 16.41
CA SER A 156 12.76 -15.77 16.94
C SER A 156 12.35 -14.65 17.89
N GLU A 157 12.81 -14.74 19.15
CA GLU A 157 12.58 -13.70 20.14
C GLU A 157 13.25 -12.38 19.77
N TRP A 158 14.43 -12.44 19.14
CA TRP A 158 15.15 -11.26 18.68
C TRP A 158 14.33 -10.47 17.64
N VAL A 159 13.81 -11.15 16.61
CA VAL A 159 12.94 -10.50 15.61
C VAL A 159 11.65 -10.00 16.25
N ARG A 160 11.03 -10.80 17.13
CA ARG A 160 9.83 -10.39 17.87
C ARG A 160 10.05 -9.10 18.63
N ASN A 161 11.16 -9.00 19.36
CA ASN A 161 11.53 -7.83 20.14
C ASN A 161 11.81 -6.62 19.25
N LEU A 162 12.53 -6.81 18.13
CA LEU A 162 12.84 -5.73 17.18
C LEU A 162 11.57 -5.17 16.53
N VAL A 163 10.73 -6.04 15.96
CA VAL A 163 9.45 -5.68 15.33
C VAL A 163 8.53 -4.95 16.32
N ASN A 164 8.41 -5.47 17.55
CA ASN A 164 7.59 -4.84 18.59
C ASN A 164 8.17 -3.50 19.07
N LYS A 165 9.51 -3.38 19.15
CA LYS A 165 10.22 -2.16 19.56
C LYS A 165 9.93 -0.99 18.61
N PHE A 166 9.81 -1.27 17.32
CA PHE A 166 9.50 -0.27 16.27
C PHE A 166 8.01 -0.21 15.90
N ALA A 167 7.11 -0.80 16.70
CA ALA A 167 5.67 -0.79 16.44
C ALA A 167 5.27 -1.39 15.08
N VAL A 168 6.10 -2.26 14.48
CA VAL A 168 5.85 -2.83 13.17
C VAL A 168 4.64 -3.78 13.25
N PRO A 169 3.55 -3.52 12.51
CA PRO A 169 2.39 -4.40 12.51
C PRO A 169 2.76 -5.77 11.95
N VAL A 170 2.42 -6.84 12.65
CA VAL A 170 2.69 -8.20 12.16
C VAL A 170 1.47 -8.73 11.43
N VAL A 171 1.74 -9.34 10.29
CA VAL A 171 0.73 -9.86 9.38
C VAL A 171 0.08 -11.13 9.94
N GLN A 172 -1.24 -11.22 9.82
CA GLN A 172 -2.01 -12.43 10.09
C GLN A 172 -2.11 -13.29 8.83
N TRP A 173 -2.25 -14.61 8.97
CA TRP A 173 -2.22 -15.52 7.82
C TRP A 173 -3.28 -15.25 6.76
N HIS A 174 -4.46 -14.75 7.13
CA HIS A 174 -5.47 -14.37 6.13
C HIS A 174 -5.05 -13.18 5.27
N HIS A 175 -4.23 -12.25 5.78
CA HIS A 175 -3.66 -11.17 4.98
C HIS A 175 -2.63 -11.71 3.98
N THR A 176 -1.80 -12.67 4.41
CA THR A 176 -0.86 -13.36 3.51
C THR A 176 -1.60 -14.15 2.42
N ILE A 177 -2.69 -14.84 2.77
CA ILE A 177 -3.52 -15.57 1.80
C ILE A 177 -4.16 -14.59 0.82
N ALA A 178 -4.73 -13.47 1.30
CA ALA A 178 -5.29 -12.44 0.45
C ALA A 178 -4.23 -11.86 -0.51
N PHE A 179 -3.03 -11.58 0.00
CA PHE A 179 -1.89 -11.13 -0.83
C PHE A 179 -1.57 -12.13 -1.94
N LEU A 180 -1.36 -13.41 -1.60
CA LEU A 180 -1.03 -14.44 -2.59
C LEU A 180 -2.13 -14.63 -3.63
N ALA A 181 -3.40 -14.62 -3.19
CA ALA A 181 -4.54 -14.70 -4.09
C ALA A 181 -4.58 -13.50 -5.04
N THR A 182 -4.42 -12.27 -4.52
CA THR A 182 -4.31 -11.05 -5.33
C THR A 182 -3.16 -11.15 -6.33
N THR A 183 -1.96 -11.57 -5.90
CA THR A 183 -0.79 -11.72 -6.80
C THR A 183 -1.14 -12.63 -7.97
N VAL A 184 -1.69 -13.81 -7.71
CA VAL A 184 -2.08 -14.75 -8.77
C VAL A 184 -3.11 -14.11 -9.68
N LEU A 185 -4.22 -13.62 -9.13
CA LEU A 185 -5.32 -13.06 -9.91
C LEU A 185 -4.89 -11.87 -10.78
N VAL A 186 -4.12 -10.93 -10.24
CA VAL A 186 -3.63 -9.78 -11.01
C VAL A 186 -2.67 -10.20 -12.12
N THR A 187 -1.78 -11.18 -11.87
CA THR A 187 -0.83 -11.62 -12.91
C THR A 187 -1.52 -12.24 -14.13
N LEU A 188 -2.71 -12.81 -13.95
CA LEU A 188 -3.53 -13.36 -15.02
C LEU A 188 -4.14 -12.29 -15.94
N ILE A 189 -4.32 -11.05 -15.46
CA ILE A 189 -4.83 -9.95 -16.29
C ILE A 189 -3.85 -9.69 -17.44
N PRO A 190 -4.25 -9.72 -18.72
CA PRO A 190 -3.30 -9.62 -19.84
C PRO A 190 -2.72 -8.20 -20.01
N SER A 191 -3.46 -7.15 -19.59
CA SER A 191 -3.01 -5.76 -19.68
C SER A 191 -1.73 -5.48 -18.88
N SER A 192 -0.88 -4.58 -19.39
CA SER A 192 0.27 -4.04 -18.66
C SER A 192 -0.11 -3.09 -17.53
N ARG A 193 -1.31 -2.49 -17.56
CA ARG A 193 -1.83 -1.57 -16.53
C ARG A 193 -2.41 -2.30 -15.31
N LYS A 194 -2.33 -3.64 -15.28
CA LYS A 194 -2.79 -4.46 -14.14
C LYS A 194 -2.15 -4.08 -12.79
N TRP A 195 -1.00 -3.42 -12.80
CA TRP A 195 -0.28 -3.02 -11.60
C TRP A 195 -1.03 -1.97 -10.76
N GLU A 196 -1.83 -1.11 -11.40
CA GLU A 196 -2.72 -0.14 -10.72
C GLU A 196 -3.68 -0.86 -9.75
N VAL A 197 -4.30 -1.94 -10.23
CA VAL A 197 -5.21 -2.78 -9.44
C VAL A 197 -4.45 -3.47 -8.30
N TYR A 198 -3.18 -3.80 -8.52
CA TYR A 198 -2.33 -4.42 -7.51
C TYR A 198 -1.99 -3.46 -6.38
N GLU A 199 -1.68 -2.21 -6.71
CA GLU A 199 -1.39 -1.14 -5.74
C GLU A 199 -2.61 -0.82 -4.89
N LEU A 200 -3.80 -0.74 -5.49
CA LEU A 200 -5.06 -0.62 -4.75
C LEU A 200 -5.27 -1.80 -3.79
N ALA A 201 -5.04 -3.03 -4.26
CA ALA A 201 -5.16 -4.20 -3.42
C ALA A 201 -4.16 -4.18 -2.25
N PHE A 202 -2.94 -3.70 -2.47
CA PHE A 202 -1.93 -3.53 -1.42
C PHE A 202 -2.32 -2.47 -0.41
N GLY A 203 -2.78 -1.29 -0.86
CA GLY A 203 -3.27 -0.24 0.04
C GLY A 203 -4.36 -0.78 0.97
N LEU A 204 -5.27 -1.58 0.43
CA LEU A 204 -6.36 -2.16 1.21
C LEU A 204 -5.87 -3.25 2.19
N ILE A 205 -5.03 -4.19 1.74
CA ILE A 205 -4.47 -5.23 2.60
C ILE A 205 -3.65 -4.61 3.72
N PHE A 206 -2.88 -3.56 3.43
CA PHE A 206 -2.14 -2.82 4.44
C PHE A 206 -3.04 -2.12 5.43
N LEU A 207 -4.11 -1.45 4.99
CA LEU A 207 -5.07 -0.84 5.90
C LEU A 207 -5.64 -1.89 6.87
N LEU A 208 -6.00 -3.08 6.37
CA LEU A 208 -6.48 -4.18 7.21
C LEU A 208 -5.40 -4.68 8.19
N ILE A 209 -4.14 -4.82 7.75
CA ILE A 209 -3.02 -5.17 8.63
C ILE A 209 -2.83 -4.14 9.74
N PHE A 210 -2.86 -2.85 9.41
CA PHE A 210 -2.66 -1.77 10.38
C PHE A 210 -3.82 -1.65 11.36
N LEU A 211 -5.05 -1.96 10.93
CA LEU A 211 -6.22 -2.01 11.80
C LEU A 211 -6.21 -3.22 12.74
N ASN A 212 -5.85 -4.40 12.24
CA ASN A 212 -5.88 -5.64 13.01
C ASN A 212 -4.60 -6.48 12.81
N PRO A 213 -3.46 -6.06 13.38
CA PRO A 213 -2.25 -6.85 13.30
C PRO A 213 -2.27 -8.02 14.28
N PHE A 214 -1.43 -9.02 14.00
CA PHE A 214 -1.24 -10.18 14.87
C PHE A 214 -0.81 -9.77 16.29
N ASN A 215 0.16 -8.85 16.36
CA ASN A 215 0.78 -8.32 17.57
C ASN A 215 0.05 -7.09 18.13
N LYS A 216 -1.28 -7.02 18.00
CA LYS A 216 -2.10 -5.87 18.43
C LYS A 216 -1.92 -5.45 19.90
N GLU A 217 -1.40 -6.32 20.76
CA GLU A 217 -1.07 -6.01 22.16
C GLU A 217 0.01 -4.94 22.33
N ILE A 218 0.87 -4.73 21.32
CA ILE A 218 1.85 -3.64 21.35
C ILE A 218 1.21 -2.30 21.04
N LEU A 219 0.07 -2.34 20.35
CA LEU A 219 -0.75 -1.19 20.06
C LEU A 219 -1.57 -0.83 21.29
N PRO A 220 -1.97 0.43 21.41
CA PRO A 220 -2.84 0.87 22.49
C PRO A 220 -4.18 0.14 22.37
N LYS A 221 -4.78 -0.20 23.50
CA LYS A 221 -6.18 -0.63 23.53
C LYS A 221 -7.04 0.63 23.30
N ASN A 222 -7.91 0.57 22.29
CA ASN A 222 -8.99 1.55 22.11
C ASN A 222 -9.92 1.51 23.32
#